data_AF-A0AA39UIY8-F1
#
_entry.id   AF-A0AA39UIY8-F1
#
_cell.length_a   1.000
_cell.length_b   1.000
_cell.length_c   1.000
_cell.angle_alpha   90.00
_cell.angle_beta   90.00
_cell.angle_gamma   90.00
#
_symmetry.space_group_name_H-M   'P 1'
#
loop_
_entity.id
_entity.type
_entity.pdbx_description
1 polymer ?
#
loop_
_entity_poly.entity_id
_entity_poly.type
_entity_poly.pdbx_seq_one_letter_code
_entity_poly.pdbx_strand_id
1 'polypeptide(L)'
;MSFARGRAFASLQSSVRLLQASSSTSTRSLPVTRRLLSTTACIRQLHGLKANNTDLESDMKHLHHHRSRDPKLFDEAGRDLNPYRQGPSAVDKAVHLFFLTEIMRGMWIVMENFFRQPYTIKYPFEKGPLSPRFRGEHALRRYPSGEERCIACKLCEAICPAQAITIESETRLDGSRRTTKYDIDMTKCIYCGFCQEACPVDAIVETQNQEFATETREELLYNKEKLLMNGDRAEAEIAANLYSEHVYR
;
A
#
# COMPACT_ATOMS: atom_id res chain seq x y z
N MET A 1 -29.31 33.80 -60.49
CA MET A 1 -28.67 33.67 -61.82
C MET A 1 -27.22 33.27 -61.61
N SER A 2 -26.78 32.20 -62.29
CA SER A 2 -25.40 31.76 -62.60
C SER A 2 -24.40 31.48 -61.47
N PHE A 3 -23.89 30.24 -61.30
CA PHE A 3 -22.79 29.56 -62.03
C PHE A 3 -21.46 30.36 -61.96
N ALA A 4 -20.29 29.85 -61.56
CA ALA A 4 -19.56 28.65 -62.00
C ALA A 4 -18.35 28.35 -61.06
N ARG A 5 -17.96 27.09 -60.75
CA ARG A 5 -16.87 26.27 -61.36
C ARG A 5 -15.64 27.10 -61.78
N GLY A 6 -14.37 26.81 -61.47
CA GLY A 6 -13.63 25.59 -61.13
C GLY A 6 -12.34 25.52 -61.99
N ARG A 7 -11.19 25.05 -61.46
CA ARG A 7 -9.96 24.47 -62.12
C ARG A 7 -8.78 24.58 -61.12
N ALA A 8 -8.20 23.52 -60.56
CA ALA A 8 -7.40 22.43 -61.13
C ALA A 8 -6.06 22.89 -61.73
N PHE A 9 -4.94 22.52 -61.11
CA PHE A 9 -3.69 22.07 -61.77
C PHE A 9 -2.85 21.20 -60.82
N ALA A 10 -2.24 20.18 -61.40
CA ALA A 10 -1.61 19.02 -60.78
C ALA A 10 -0.08 19.01 -60.94
N SER A 11 0.55 17.92 -60.45
CA SER A 11 1.91 17.40 -60.73
C SER A 11 3.03 17.97 -59.82
N LEU A 12 4.02 17.25 -59.28
CA LEU A 12 4.63 15.90 -59.45
C LEU A 12 5.02 15.39 -58.03
N GLN A 13 4.96 14.12 -57.59
CA GLN A 13 5.42 12.80 -58.05
C GLN A 13 6.93 12.49 -57.89
N SER A 14 7.27 11.71 -56.85
CA SER A 14 8.32 10.66 -56.75
C SER A 14 8.42 10.23 -55.28
N SER A 15 8.12 9.02 -54.78
CA SER A 15 8.22 7.64 -55.27
C SER A 15 9.64 7.11 -55.42
N VAL A 16 10.21 6.54 -54.34
CA VAL A 16 11.07 5.34 -54.45
C VAL A 16 10.73 4.37 -53.31
N ARG A 17 10.49 3.12 -53.72
CA ARG A 17 10.09 1.95 -52.94
C ARG A 17 11.30 1.04 -52.71
N LEU A 18 11.23 0.33 -51.58
CA LEU A 18 11.58 -1.09 -51.35
C LEU A 18 13.04 -1.55 -51.44
N LEU A 19 13.47 -2.31 -50.44
CA LEU A 19 13.70 -3.75 -50.56
C LEU A 19 13.83 -4.44 -49.19
N GLN A 20 13.13 -5.57 -49.05
CA GLN A 20 13.25 -6.58 -47.99
C GLN A 20 14.37 -7.58 -48.32
N ALA A 21 14.96 -8.21 -47.29
CA ALA A 21 15.44 -9.62 -47.24
C ALA A 21 16.25 -9.83 -45.93
N SER A 22 15.72 -10.55 -44.94
CA SER A 22 15.87 -11.99 -44.66
C SER A 22 17.12 -12.39 -43.83
N SER A 23 16.83 -12.84 -42.59
CA SER A 23 17.48 -13.90 -41.80
C SER A 23 18.98 -14.23 -41.98
N SER A 24 19.75 -14.06 -40.90
CA SER A 24 20.67 -15.09 -40.41
C SER A 24 21.15 -14.80 -38.98
N THR A 25 20.90 -15.77 -38.11
CA THR A 25 21.56 -16.06 -36.83
C THR A 25 23.03 -15.62 -36.75
N SER A 26 23.38 -14.88 -35.69
CA SER A 26 24.75 -14.84 -35.18
C SER A 26 24.73 -14.67 -33.67
N THR A 27 24.89 -15.79 -32.99
CA THR A 27 25.28 -15.92 -31.59
C THR A 27 26.55 -15.12 -31.29
N ARG A 28 26.45 -14.10 -30.44
CA ARG A 28 27.59 -13.54 -29.70
C ARG A 28 27.23 -13.45 -28.22
N SER A 29 27.65 -14.48 -27.50
CA SER A 29 27.69 -14.58 -26.06
C SER A 29 28.71 -13.59 -25.49
N LEU A 30 28.25 -12.58 -24.77
CA LEU A 30 29.06 -11.83 -23.81
C LEU A 30 28.79 -12.41 -22.41
N PRO A 31 29.83 -12.69 -21.60
CA PRO A 31 29.66 -13.33 -20.30
C PRO A 31 29.06 -12.32 -19.31
N VAL A 32 27.74 -12.43 -19.10
CA VAL A 32 27.09 -11.83 -17.93
C VAL A 32 27.59 -12.59 -16.70
N THR A 33 28.43 -11.93 -15.90
CA THR A 33 28.88 -12.39 -14.59
C THR A 33 27.67 -12.50 -13.66
N ARG A 34 27.11 -13.70 -13.64
CA ARG A 34 26.01 -14.11 -12.77
C ARG A 34 26.52 -14.11 -11.32
N ARG A 35 26.25 -13.04 -10.58
CA ARG A 35 26.42 -13.02 -9.12
C ARG A 35 25.60 -14.18 -8.54
N LEU A 36 26.29 -15.08 -7.85
CA LEU A 36 25.72 -16.22 -7.15
C LEU A 36 24.75 -15.73 -6.09
N LEU A 37 23.45 -15.76 -6.40
CA LEU A 37 22.39 -15.64 -5.40
C LEU A 37 22.39 -16.93 -4.58
N SER A 38 22.75 -16.75 -3.31
CA SER A 38 22.64 -17.70 -2.21
C SER A 38 21.44 -18.62 -2.36
N THR A 39 21.71 -19.92 -2.38
CA THR A 39 20.72 -20.98 -2.25
C THR A 39 20.16 -20.98 -0.83
N THR A 40 19.11 -20.20 -0.62
CA THR A 40 18.14 -20.46 0.46
C THR A 40 16.78 -20.66 -0.18
N ALA A 41 16.34 -21.92 -0.21
CA ALA A 41 14.98 -22.29 -0.58
C ALA A 41 14.01 -21.60 0.38
N CYS A 42 13.37 -20.52 -0.08
CA CYS A 42 12.39 -19.78 0.68
C CYS A 42 11.07 -19.71 -0.12
N ILE A 43 10.14 -20.57 0.30
CA ILE A 43 8.69 -20.38 0.31
C ILE A 43 8.02 -20.25 -1.07
N ARG A 44 7.68 -21.39 -1.68
CA ARG A 44 6.52 -21.49 -2.59
C ARG A 44 5.89 -22.88 -2.56
N GLN A 45 5.25 -23.18 -1.44
CA GLN A 45 4.24 -24.23 -1.22
C GLN A 45 3.73 -23.91 0.19
N LEU A 46 2.52 -23.37 0.37
CA LEU A 46 1.31 -24.16 0.53
C LEU A 46 0.09 -23.23 0.30
N HIS A 47 -0.59 -23.38 -0.84
CA HIS A 47 -1.99 -22.98 -0.95
C HIS A 47 -2.80 -24.28 -1.01
N GLY A 48 -3.64 -24.50 -0.01
CA GLY A 48 -4.68 -25.52 -0.07
C GLY A 48 -4.90 -26.27 1.22
N LEU A 49 -5.49 -25.63 2.23
CA LEU A 49 -6.38 -26.31 3.17
C LEU A 49 -7.54 -25.37 3.53
N LYS A 50 -8.76 -25.83 3.26
CA LYS A 50 -10.02 -25.21 3.68
C LYS A 50 -10.10 -25.27 5.21
N ALA A 51 -10.19 -24.12 5.87
CA ALA A 51 -10.52 -24.05 7.29
C ALA A 51 -12.05 -24.03 7.45
N ASN A 52 -12.60 -25.02 8.14
CA ASN A 52 -13.99 -25.01 8.59
C ASN A 52 -14.05 -24.23 9.93
N ASN A 53 -15.05 -23.37 10.08
CA ASN A 53 -15.18 -22.38 11.17
C ASN A 53 -15.55 -22.95 12.55
N THR A 54 -15.46 -24.25 12.78
CA THR A 54 -15.83 -24.88 14.06
C THR A 54 -14.66 -25.09 15.02
N ASP A 55 -13.43 -24.85 14.57
CA ASP A 55 -12.23 -25.22 15.32
C ASP A 55 -11.56 -24.03 16.04
N LEU A 56 -12.07 -22.80 15.84
CA LEU A 56 -11.52 -21.56 16.40
C LEU A 56 -11.92 -21.29 17.86
N GLU A 57 -12.97 -21.93 18.38
CA GLU A 57 -13.48 -21.67 19.74
C GLU A 57 -12.88 -22.60 20.80
N SER A 58 -12.39 -23.79 20.40
CA SER A 58 -11.63 -24.69 21.27
C SER A 58 -10.19 -24.24 21.49
N ASP A 59 -9.61 -23.49 20.55
CA ASP A 59 -8.23 -23.04 20.62
C ASP A 59 -8.03 -21.84 21.57
N MET A 60 -9.03 -20.97 21.73
CA MET A 60 -8.93 -19.82 22.64
C MET A 60 -9.05 -20.19 24.14
N LYS A 61 -9.61 -21.36 24.49
CA LYS A 61 -9.70 -21.80 25.90
C LYS A 61 -8.44 -22.49 26.41
N HIS A 62 -7.53 -22.88 25.52
CA HIS A 62 -6.22 -23.43 25.89
C HIS A 62 -5.11 -22.38 26.00
N LEU A 63 -5.37 -21.12 25.62
CA LEU A 63 -4.33 -20.07 25.59
C LEU A 63 -4.04 -19.39 26.94
N HIS A 64 -4.84 -19.60 28.00
CA HIS A 64 -4.59 -18.98 29.30
C HIS A 64 -3.75 -19.82 30.29
N HIS A 65 -3.25 -20.99 29.88
CA HIS A 65 -2.34 -21.80 30.71
C HIS A 65 -0.91 -21.96 30.17
N HIS A 66 -0.61 -21.42 29.00
CA HIS A 66 0.77 -21.31 28.52
C HIS A 66 1.36 -19.93 28.85
N ARG A 67 1.42 -19.62 30.16
CA ARG A 67 2.47 -18.74 30.67
C ARG A 67 3.78 -19.43 30.30
N SER A 68 4.51 -18.85 29.35
CA SER A 68 5.84 -19.25 28.86
C SER A 68 6.62 -20.08 29.89
N ARG A 69 6.54 -21.41 29.77
CA ARG A 69 7.49 -22.29 30.46
C ARG A 69 8.72 -22.31 29.58
N ASP A 70 9.71 -21.51 29.96
CA ASP A 70 11.01 -21.55 29.34
C ASP A 70 11.53 -23.00 29.41
N PRO A 71 11.82 -23.68 28.27
CA PRO A 71 12.23 -25.09 28.26
C PRO A 71 13.53 -25.39 29.02
N LYS A 72 14.24 -24.35 29.46
CA LYS A 72 15.54 -24.43 30.13
C LYS A 72 15.45 -24.64 31.65
N LEU A 73 14.25 -24.82 32.20
CA LEU A 73 14.02 -24.87 33.65
C LEU A 73 13.69 -26.27 34.21
N PHE A 74 13.65 -27.31 33.36
CA PHE A 74 13.29 -28.67 33.79
C PHE A 74 14.28 -29.71 33.23
N ASP A 75 14.79 -30.58 34.11
CA ASP A 75 15.53 -31.79 33.70
C ASP A 75 14.56 -32.87 33.18
N GLU A 76 15.08 -33.88 32.46
CA GLU A 76 14.29 -35.04 31.97
C GLU A 76 13.51 -35.80 33.06
N ALA A 77 13.86 -35.60 34.34
CA ALA A 77 13.19 -36.19 35.51
C ALA A 77 12.07 -35.32 36.13
N GLY A 78 11.66 -34.22 35.48
CA GLY A 78 10.51 -33.39 35.93
C GLY A 78 10.72 -32.63 37.24
N ARG A 79 11.97 -32.43 37.67
CA ARG A 79 12.33 -31.63 38.85
C ARG A 79 12.56 -30.17 38.45
N ASP A 80 12.14 -29.23 39.30
CA ASP A 80 12.40 -27.80 39.14
C ASP A 80 13.92 -27.55 39.13
N LEU A 81 14.50 -27.34 37.95
CA LEU A 81 15.90 -27.02 37.83
C LEU A 81 16.04 -25.53 38.13
N ASN A 82 16.51 -25.19 39.34
CA ASN A 82 16.91 -23.82 39.63
C ASN A 82 18.14 -23.49 38.75
N PRO A 83 18.02 -22.64 37.72
CA PRO A 83 19.06 -22.43 36.71
C PRO A 83 20.27 -21.68 37.31
N TYR A 84 20.15 -21.23 38.56
CA TYR A 84 21.18 -20.55 39.32
C TYR A 84 21.88 -21.47 40.34
N ARG A 85 21.49 -22.75 40.46
CA ARG A 85 22.10 -23.72 41.40
C ARG A 85 23.55 -24.06 41.05
N GLN A 86 23.90 -23.99 39.77
CA GLN A 86 25.27 -24.06 39.26
C GLN A 86 25.69 -22.68 38.72
N GLY A 87 25.39 -21.62 39.48
CA GLY A 87 25.80 -20.27 39.10
C GLY A 87 27.32 -20.10 39.13
N PRO A 88 27.85 -19.11 38.39
CA PRO A 88 29.28 -18.79 38.42
C PRO A 88 29.75 -18.56 39.85
N SER A 89 30.99 -18.95 40.14
CA SER A 89 31.54 -18.85 41.49
C SER A 89 31.46 -17.42 42.01
N ALA A 90 31.43 -17.21 43.33
CA ALA A 90 31.38 -15.86 43.90
C ALA A 90 32.53 -14.97 43.39
N VAL A 91 33.67 -15.60 43.06
CA VAL A 91 34.84 -14.96 42.45
C VAL A 91 34.55 -14.52 41.02
N ASP A 92 33.94 -15.36 40.19
CA ASP A 92 33.56 -14.99 38.81
C ASP A 92 32.58 -13.81 38.79
N LYS A 93 31.61 -13.80 39.71
CA LYS A 93 30.67 -12.67 39.86
C LYS A 93 31.38 -11.39 40.28
N ALA A 94 32.33 -11.48 41.21
CA ALA A 94 33.14 -10.34 41.62
C ALA A 94 34.00 -9.82 40.45
N VAL A 95 34.63 -10.71 39.68
CA VAL A 95 35.41 -10.35 38.48
C VAL A 95 34.53 -9.64 37.45
N HIS A 96 33.35 -10.17 37.13
CA HIS A 96 32.42 -9.53 36.21
C HIS A 96 31.93 -8.16 36.72
N LEU A 97 31.75 -7.99 38.04
CA LEU A 97 31.34 -6.72 38.65
C LEU A 97 32.47 -5.69 38.66
N PHE A 98 33.70 -6.09 39.02
CA PHE A 98 34.86 -5.20 39.09
C PHE A 98 35.39 -4.81 37.70
N PHE A 99 35.42 -5.77 36.76
CA PHE A 99 35.90 -5.52 35.39
C PHE A 99 34.79 -5.10 34.42
N LEU A 100 33.54 -4.98 34.89
CA LEU A 100 32.38 -4.47 34.14
C LEU A 100 32.26 -5.11 32.75
N THR A 101 32.57 -6.40 32.63
CA THR A 101 32.69 -7.09 31.34
C THR A 101 31.37 -7.09 30.57
N GLU A 102 30.24 -7.08 31.28
CA GLU A 102 28.91 -6.93 30.68
C GLU A 102 28.72 -5.57 30.01
N ILE A 103 29.26 -4.50 30.60
CA ILE A 103 29.24 -3.15 30.00
C ILE A 103 30.12 -3.12 28.76
N MET A 104 31.30 -3.72 28.83
CA MET A 104 32.22 -3.79 27.67
C MET A 104 31.63 -4.59 26.51
N ARG A 105 30.92 -5.70 26.80
CA ARG A 105 30.17 -6.46 25.80
C ARG A 105 29.07 -5.62 25.16
N GLY A 106 28.33 -4.84 25.96
CA GLY A 106 27.34 -3.89 25.45
C GLY A 106 27.95 -2.81 24.56
N MET A 107 29.08 -2.23 25.00
CA MET A 107 29.82 -1.22 24.24
C MET A 107 30.30 -1.75 22.89
N TRP A 108 30.74 -3.01 22.83
CA TRP A 108 31.15 -3.65 21.58
C TRP A 108 30.00 -3.74 20.56
N ILE A 109 28.79 -4.11 21.00
CA ILE A 109 27.60 -4.17 20.14
C ILE A 109 27.24 -2.78 19.61
N VAL A 110 27.33 -1.75 20.47
CA VAL A 110 27.10 -0.36 20.07
C VAL A 110 28.14 0.10 19.04
N MET A 111 29.42 -0.24 19.26
CA MET A 111 30.51 0.06 18.32
C MET A 111 30.27 -0.61 16.96
N GLU A 112 29.82 -1.86 16.94
CA GLU A 112 29.48 -2.57 15.71
C GLU A 112 28.32 -1.88 14.96
N ASN A 113 27.30 -1.41 15.69
CA ASN A 113 26.20 -0.65 15.10
C ASN A 113 26.63 0.74 14.59
N PHE A 114 27.60 1.39 15.23
CA PHE A 114 28.11 2.69 14.80
C PHE A 114 28.78 2.62 13.41
N PHE A 115 29.43 1.51 13.09
CA PHE A 115 30.05 1.30 11.77
C PHE A 115 29.11 0.73 10.71
N ARG A 116 27.85 0.41 11.04
CA ARG A 116 26.84 0.05 10.04
C ARG A 116 26.35 1.31 9.32
N GLN A 117 26.03 1.16 8.03
CA GLN A 117 25.40 2.24 7.26
C GLN A 117 24.03 2.59 7.88
N PRO A 118 23.68 3.89 8.03
CA PRO A 118 22.38 4.28 8.56
C PRO A 118 21.25 3.92 7.59
N TYR A 119 20.10 3.50 8.13
CA TYR A 119 18.88 3.19 7.38
C TYR A 119 18.05 4.45 7.02
N THR A 120 18.56 5.65 7.28
CA THR A 120 17.83 6.91 7.10
C THR A 120 17.66 7.24 5.62
N ILE A 121 16.42 7.43 5.17
CA ILE A 121 16.10 8.01 3.86
C ILE A 121 16.14 9.54 3.93
N LYS A 122 16.53 10.21 2.84
CA LYS A 122 16.59 11.68 2.78
C LYS A 122 15.25 12.28 2.37
N TYR A 123 14.29 12.28 3.29
CA TYR A 123 13.04 13.03 3.09
C TYR A 123 13.36 14.54 3.01
N PRO A 124 12.82 15.32 2.05
CA PRO A 124 11.75 15.04 1.09
C PRO A 124 12.19 14.57 -0.31
N PHE A 125 13.50 14.43 -0.57
CA PHE A 125 14.03 14.09 -1.89
C PHE A 125 13.85 12.61 -2.24
N GLU A 126 13.90 11.74 -1.22
CA GLU A 126 13.66 10.31 -1.32
C GLU A 126 12.47 9.96 -0.43
N LYS A 127 11.43 9.34 -1.01
CA LYS A 127 10.23 8.89 -0.29
C LYS A 127 10.26 7.36 -0.15
N GLY A 128 9.63 6.86 0.91
CA GLY A 128 9.48 5.42 1.12
C GLY A 128 8.67 4.77 -0.01
N PRO A 129 8.91 3.49 -0.34
CA PRO A 129 8.11 2.78 -1.33
C PRO A 129 6.67 2.60 -0.84
N LEU A 130 5.70 2.99 -1.66
CA LEU A 130 4.27 2.83 -1.38
C LEU A 130 3.70 1.68 -2.20
N SER A 131 2.77 0.93 -1.61
CA SER A 131 2.00 -0.09 -2.34
C SER A 131 0.84 0.53 -3.13
N PRO A 132 0.37 -0.09 -4.23
CA PRO A 132 -0.82 0.37 -4.96
C PRO A 132 -2.11 0.43 -4.11
N ARG A 133 -2.16 -0.35 -3.01
CA ARG A 133 -3.27 -0.41 -2.05
C ARG A 133 -3.19 0.63 -0.93
N PHE A 134 -2.24 1.56 -1.01
CA PHE A 134 -2.10 2.58 0.03
C PHE A 134 -3.36 3.45 0.10
N ARG A 135 -3.73 3.84 1.32
CA ARG A 135 -4.92 4.62 1.64
C ARG A 135 -4.52 6.01 2.12
N GLY A 136 -4.82 7.03 1.33
CA GLY A 136 -4.48 8.44 1.60
C GLY A 136 -5.68 9.37 1.42
N GLU A 137 -5.43 10.53 0.80
CA GLU A 137 -6.45 11.57 0.59
C GLU A 137 -7.61 11.05 -0.26
N HIS A 138 -8.84 11.43 0.09
CA HIS A 138 -10.03 11.00 -0.65
C HIS A 138 -10.20 11.82 -1.94
N ALA A 139 -10.70 11.16 -2.98
CA ALA A 139 -11.01 11.76 -4.26
C ALA A 139 -12.32 11.23 -4.83
N LEU A 140 -13.07 12.10 -5.51
CA LEU A 140 -14.23 11.74 -6.32
C LEU A 140 -13.80 11.67 -7.79
N ARG A 141 -14.04 10.51 -8.41
CA ARG A 141 -13.66 10.26 -9.80
C ARG A 141 -14.77 10.60 -10.79
N ARG A 142 -14.35 10.82 -12.03
CA ARG A 142 -15.21 10.98 -13.19
C ARG A 142 -15.15 9.75 -14.10
N TYR A 143 -16.18 9.57 -14.90
CA TYR A 143 -16.16 8.69 -16.07
C TYR A 143 -15.20 9.25 -17.13
N PRO A 144 -14.73 8.42 -18.08
CA PRO A 144 -13.94 8.92 -19.21
C PRO A 144 -14.69 9.93 -20.10
N SER A 145 -16.02 10.02 -19.98
CA SER A 145 -16.84 11.06 -20.60
C SER A 145 -16.77 12.43 -19.91
N GLY A 146 -16.11 12.52 -18.74
CA GLY A 146 -16.05 13.73 -17.90
C GLY A 146 -17.17 13.86 -16.87
N GLU A 147 -18.19 13.00 -16.96
CA GLU A 147 -19.32 13.01 -16.02
C GLU A 147 -18.91 12.42 -14.66
N GLU A 148 -19.43 12.95 -13.55
CA GLU A 148 -19.12 12.39 -12.22
C GLU A 148 -19.64 10.96 -12.05
N ARG A 149 -18.88 10.11 -11.35
CA ARG A 149 -19.30 8.70 -11.12
C ARG A 149 -20.38 8.56 -10.05
N CYS A 150 -20.44 9.48 -9.10
CA CYS A 150 -21.33 9.37 -7.95
C CYS A 150 -22.81 9.43 -8.36
N ILE A 151 -23.57 8.39 -7.98
CA ILE A 151 -25.03 8.27 -8.20
C ILE A 151 -25.85 8.56 -6.93
N ALA A 152 -25.22 9.20 -5.94
CA ALA A 152 -25.82 9.56 -4.66
C ALA A 152 -26.46 8.38 -3.89
N CYS A 153 -25.93 7.16 -4.00
CA CYS A 153 -26.53 5.96 -3.41
C CYS A 153 -26.54 5.93 -1.86
N LYS A 154 -25.75 6.80 -1.20
CA LYS A 154 -25.61 6.91 0.26
C LYS A 154 -25.07 5.66 0.98
N LEU A 155 -24.58 4.65 0.24
CA LEU A 155 -23.93 3.47 0.85
C LEU A 155 -22.65 3.86 1.61
N CYS A 156 -21.84 4.77 1.06
CA CYS A 156 -20.60 5.23 1.69
C CYS A 156 -20.86 5.94 3.03
N GLU A 157 -21.98 6.65 3.16
CA GLU A 157 -22.40 7.30 4.40
C GLU A 157 -22.84 6.26 5.44
N ALA A 158 -23.60 5.25 5.03
CA ALA A 158 -24.07 4.18 5.91
C ALA A 158 -22.93 3.28 6.44
N ILE A 159 -21.92 2.98 5.61
CA ILE A 159 -20.81 2.09 6.00
C ILE A 159 -19.71 2.81 6.80
N CYS A 160 -19.68 4.14 6.81
CA CYS A 160 -18.62 4.90 7.45
C CYS A 160 -18.65 4.68 8.98
N PRO A 161 -17.64 4.03 9.58
CA PRO A 161 -17.67 3.69 11.00
C PRO A 161 -17.61 4.92 11.90
N ALA A 162 -17.01 6.00 11.43
CA ALA A 162 -16.87 7.27 12.14
C ALA A 162 -17.93 8.31 11.74
N GLN A 163 -18.87 7.96 10.84
CA GLN A 163 -19.91 8.89 10.33
C GLN A 163 -19.32 10.25 9.91
N ALA A 164 -18.24 10.19 9.14
CA ALA A 164 -17.50 11.36 8.66
C ALA A 164 -18.11 12.00 7.41
N ILE A 165 -18.95 11.26 6.68
CA ILE A 165 -19.50 11.63 5.38
C ILE A 165 -20.95 12.07 5.55
N THR A 166 -21.33 13.18 4.92
CA THR A 166 -22.72 13.68 4.85
C THR A 166 -23.12 13.87 3.40
N ILE A 167 -24.23 13.24 2.97
CA ILE A 167 -24.65 13.26 1.56
C ILE A 167 -26.10 13.75 1.41
N GLU A 168 -26.29 14.78 0.59
CA GLU A 168 -27.60 15.25 0.13
C GLU A 168 -27.73 15.00 -1.38
N SER A 169 -28.91 14.57 -1.82
CA SER A 169 -29.15 14.14 -3.20
C SER A 169 -30.37 14.82 -3.78
N GLU A 170 -30.23 15.35 -4.99
CA GLU A 170 -31.31 15.96 -5.76
C GLU A 170 -31.30 15.44 -7.20
N THR A 171 -32.44 15.58 -7.88
CA THR A 171 -32.55 15.28 -9.30
C THR A 171 -32.04 16.45 -10.12
N ARG A 172 -31.05 16.18 -10.99
CA ARG A 172 -30.56 17.13 -12.00
C ARG A 172 -31.64 17.38 -13.06
N LEU A 173 -31.49 18.45 -13.84
CA LEU A 173 -32.35 18.77 -14.99
C LEU A 173 -32.47 17.61 -16.00
N ASP A 174 -31.43 16.80 -16.12
CA ASP A 174 -31.38 15.63 -17.02
C ASP A 174 -32.11 14.39 -16.46
N GLY A 175 -32.76 14.51 -15.30
CA GLY A 175 -33.43 13.41 -14.60
C GLY A 175 -32.47 12.44 -13.87
N SER A 176 -31.15 12.64 -14.02
CA SER A 176 -30.15 11.86 -13.28
C SER A 176 -30.07 12.28 -11.81
N ARG A 177 -29.87 11.32 -10.91
CA ARG A 177 -29.78 11.58 -9.46
C ARG A 177 -28.32 11.84 -9.09
N ARG A 178 -28.04 13.03 -8.56
CA ARG A 178 -26.69 13.50 -8.23
C ARG A 178 -26.62 14.08 -6.83
N THR A 179 -25.41 14.25 -6.32
CA THR A 179 -25.20 14.87 -5.01
C THR A 179 -25.13 16.38 -5.14
N THR A 180 -25.91 17.10 -4.35
CA THR A 180 -25.74 18.56 -4.20
C THR A 180 -24.66 18.86 -3.19
N LYS A 181 -24.68 18.10 -2.09
CA LYS A 181 -23.70 18.16 -1.01
C LYS A 181 -23.06 16.80 -0.80
N TYR A 182 -21.74 16.79 -0.76
CA TYR A 182 -20.95 15.60 -0.46
C TYR A 182 -19.76 16.08 0.34
N ASP A 183 -19.91 16.06 1.66
CA ASP A 183 -18.91 16.62 2.56
C ASP A 183 -18.26 15.49 3.36
N ILE A 184 -16.94 15.55 3.49
CA ILE A 184 -16.17 14.63 4.32
C ILE A 184 -15.38 15.45 5.32
N ASP A 185 -15.57 15.14 6.60
CA ASP A 185 -14.71 15.66 7.66
C ASP A 185 -13.48 14.75 7.83
N MET A 186 -12.32 15.22 7.35
CA MET A 186 -11.06 14.47 7.47
C MET A 186 -10.56 14.36 8.91
N THR A 187 -11.09 15.16 9.85
CA THR A 187 -10.78 15.05 11.28
C THR A 187 -11.53 13.89 11.95
N LYS A 188 -12.68 13.49 11.40
CA LYS A 188 -13.43 12.29 11.82
C LYS A 188 -13.03 11.03 11.06
N CYS A 189 -12.59 11.19 9.80
CA CYS A 189 -12.22 10.05 8.97
C CYS A 189 -11.02 9.28 9.54
N ILE A 190 -11.14 7.95 9.60
CA ILE A 190 -10.08 7.06 10.10
C ILE A 190 -9.31 6.34 8.98
N TYR A 191 -9.52 6.71 7.71
CA TYR A 191 -8.83 6.16 6.52
C TYR A 191 -8.89 4.62 6.43
N CYS A 192 -10.08 4.07 6.72
CA CYS A 192 -10.31 2.62 6.71
C CYS A 192 -10.49 2.03 5.31
N GLY A 193 -10.82 2.82 4.27
CA GLY A 193 -11.07 2.32 2.92
C GLY A 193 -12.45 1.70 2.67
N PHE A 194 -13.34 1.60 3.67
CA PHE A 194 -14.68 1.00 3.47
C PHE A 194 -15.53 1.76 2.46
N CYS A 195 -15.36 3.08 2.35
CA CYS A 195 -16.08 3.88 1.36
C CYS A 195 -15.69 3.50 -0.07
N GLN A 196 -14.45 3.09 -0.31
CA GLN A 196 -13.95 2.68 -1.62
C GLN A 196 -14.48 1.30 -2.01
N GLU A 197 -14.56 0.36 -1.06
CA GLU A 197 -15.06 -1.00 -1.32
C GLU A 197 -16.59 -1.05 -1.39
N ALA A 198 -17.29 -0.23 -0.61
CA ALA A 198 -18.75 -0.19 -0.60
C ALA A 198 -19.35 0.56 -1.80
N CYS A 199 -18.55 1.31 -2.56
CA CYS A 199 -19.07 2.10 -3.66
C CYS A 199 -19.39 1.21 -4.88
N PRO A 200 -20.65 1.11 -5.33
CA PRO A 200 -21.01 0.21 -6.42
C PRO A 200 -20.50 0.65 -7.81
N VAL A 201 -20.00 1.89 -7.91
CA VAL A 201 -19.60 2.53 -9.18
C VAL A 201 -18.17 3.10 -9.10
N ASP A 202 -17.41 2.76 -8.07
CA ASP A 202 -16.06 3.28 -7.78
C ASP A 202 -15.98 4.83 -7.86
N ALA A 203 -16.98 5.51 -7.30
CA ALA A 203 -17.04 6.97 -7.34
C ALA A 203 -16.06 7.64 -6.36
N ILE A 204 -16.00 7.14 -5.13
CA ILE A 204 -15.05 7.61 -4.12
C ILE A 204 -13.91 6.61 -4.00
N VAL A 205 -12.70 7.14 -3.96
CA VAL A 205 -11.47 6.36 -3.85
C VAL A 205 -10.50 7.07 -2.92
N GLU A 206 -9.66 6.30 -2.25
CA GLU A 206 -8.52 6.84 -1.52
C GLU A 206 -7.31 6.86 -2.46
N THR A 207 -6.61 7.99 -2.49
CA THR A 207 -5.44 8.23 -3.35
C THR A 207 -4.14 7.89 -2.62
N GLN A 208 -3.01 7.97 -3.33
CA GLN A 208 -1.69 7.81 -2.73
C GLN A 208 -1.15 9.10 -2.09
N ASN A 209 -1.89 10.21 -2.17
CA ASN A 209 -1.46 11.44 -1.54
C ASN A 209 -1.61 11.34 -0.02
N GLN A 210 -0.50 11.45 0.71
CA GLN A 210 -0.45 11.46 2.18
C GLN A 210 0.00 12.83 2.74
N GLU A 211 0.48 13.72 1.87
CA GLU A 211 1.12 14.99 2.25
C GLU A 211 0.14 16.16 2.06
N PHE A 212 -0.96 16.15 2.82
CA PHE A 212 -1.98 17.19 2.79
C PHE A 212 -2.21 17.82 4.17
N ALA A 213 -1.16 17.90 4.99
CA ALA A 213 -1.21 18.62 6.25
C ALA A 213 -1.54 20.11 6.00
N THR A 214 -2.54 20.61 6.72
CA THR A 214 -3.01 22.00 6.64
C THR A 214 -2.81 22.71 7.97
N GLU A 215 -2.72 24.03 7.93
CA GLU A 215 -2.52 24.86 9.13
C GLU A 215 -3.81 25.06 9.92
N THR A 216 -4.96 25.12 9.22
CA THR A 216 -6.27 25.32 9.83
C THR A 216 -7.12 24.05 9.80
N ARG A 217 -8.05 23.95 10.77
CA ARG A 217 -9.01 22.85 10.84
C ARG A 217 -10.06 22.91 9.74
N GLU A 218 -10.47 24.12 9.36
CA GLU A 218 -11.53 24.34 8.37
C GLU A 218 -11.14 23.81 7.00
N GLU A 219 -9.85 23.85 6.66
CA GLU A 219 -9.33 23.26 5.42
C GLU A 219 -9.51 21.73 5.35
N LEU A 220 -9.58 21.04 6.49
CA LEU A 220 -9.80 19.57 6.57
C LEU A 220 -11.28 19.17 6.45
N LEU A 221 -12.19 20.13 6.37
CA LEU A 221 -13.59 19.89 6.06
C LEU A 221 -13.76 19.98 4.55
N TYR A 222 -13.71 18.83 3.88
CA TYR A 222 -13.73 18.79 2.42
C TYR A 222 -15.15 18.84 1.89
N ASN A 223 -15.40 19.80 1.01
CA ASN A 223 -16.61 19.88 0.20
C ASN A 223 -16.50 18.99 -1.05
N LYS A 224 -17.64 18.75 -1.70
CA LYS A 224 -17.73 18.00 -2.97
C LYS A 224 -16.73 18.50 -4.03
N GLU A 225 -16.60 19.81 -4.16
CA GLU A 225 -15.73 20.44 -5.17
C GLU A 225 -14.26 20.13 -4.91
N LYS A 226 -13.82 20.18 -3.65
CA LYS A 226 -12.44 19.84 -3.27
C LYS A 226 -12.11 18.40 -3.61
N LEU A 227 -13.03 17.48 -3.31
CA LEU A 227 -12.88 16.05 -3.63
C LEU A 227 -12.83 15.79 -5.13
N LEU A 228 -13.59 16.53 -5.94
CA LEU A 228 -13.53 16.45 -7.40
C LEU A 228 -12.20 17.01 -7.93
N MET A 229 -11.71 18.14 -7.40
CA MET A 229 -10.40 18.69 -7.77
C MET A 229 -9.26 17.71 -7.46
N ASN A 230 -9.35 17.01 -6.33
CA ASN A 230 -8.39 15.97 -5.97
C ASN A 230 -8.43 14.78 -6.95
N GLY A 231 -9.64 14.36 -7.35
CA GLY A 231 -9.84 13.36 -8.39
C GLY A 231 -9.25 13.78 -9.72
N ASP A 232 -9.56 14.99 -10.19
CA ASP A 232 -9.05 15.52 -11.45
C ASP A 232 -7.52 15.61 -11.47
N ARG A 233 -6.88 15.94 -10.34
CA ARG A 233 -5.41 15.96 -10.19
C ARG A 233 -4.78 14.55 -10.20
N ALA A 234 -5.41 13.59 -9.53
CA ALA A 234 -4.83 12.27 -9.27
C ALA A 234 -5.38 11.14 -10.18
N GLU A 235 -6.32 11.43 -11.09
CA GLU A 235 -7.05 10.42 -11.88
C GLU A 235 -6.12 9.43 -12.61
N ALA A 236 -5.00 9.91 -13.17
CA ALA A 236 -4.03 9.05 -13.86
C ALA A 236 -3.37 8.02 -12.93
N GLU A 237 -2.99 8.45 -11.72
CA GLU A 237 -2.37 7.59 -10.69
C GLU A 237 -3.40 6.61 -10.12
N ILE A 238 -4.60 7.10 -9.78
CA ILE A 238 -5.68 6.26 -9.26
C ILE A 238 -6.11 5.23 -10.32
N ALA A 239 -6.20 5.60 -11.60
CA ALA A 239 -6.51 4.66 -12.68
C ALA A 239 -5.46 3.55 -12.78
N ALA A 240 -4.17 3.89 -12.71
CA ALA A 240 -3.08 2.91 -12.74
C ALA A 240 -3.12 1.96 -11.53
N ASN A 241 -3.41 2.48 -10.33
CA ASN A 241 -3.54 1.68 -9.12
C ASN A 241 -4.77 0.76 -9.14
N LEU A 242 -5.93 1.25 -9.59
CA LEU A 242 -7.10 0.39 -9.78
C LEU A 242 -6.85 -0.69 -10.83
N TYR A 243 -6.15 -0.36 -11.92
CA TYR A 243 -5.80 -1.35 -12.94
C TYR A 243 -4.87 -2.44 -12.40
N SER A 244 -3.96 -2.14 -11.47
CA SER A 244 -3.14 -3.20 -10.86
C SER A 244 -3.92 -4.04 -9.83
N GLU A 245 -4.98 -3.50 -9.24
CA GLU A 245 -5.68 -4.09 -8.09
C GLU A 245 -7.04 -4.72 -8.38
N HIS A 246 -7.64 -4.46 -9.55
CA HIS A 246 -9.02 -4.89 -9.88
C HIS A 246 -9.28 -6.40 -9.76
N VAL A 247 -8.25 -7.25 -9.78
CA VAL A 247 -8.39 -8.72 -9.67
C VAL A 247 -8.63 -9.18 -8.23
N TYR A 248 -8.25 -8.37 -7.23
CA TYR A 248 -8.31 -8.74 -5.82
C TYR A 248 -9.49 -8.11 -5.06
N ARG A 249 -10.39 -7.43 -5.78
CA ARG A 249 -11.67 -6.93 -5.29
C ARG A 249 -12.80 -7.84 -5.70
#